data_AF-A0A1L3SWI1-F1
#
_entry.id   AF-A0A1L3SWI1-F1
#
_cell.length_a   1.000
_cell.length_b   1.000
_cell.length_c   1.000
_cell.angle_alpha   90.00
_cell.angle_beta   90.00
_cell.angle_gamma   90.00
#
_symmetry.space_group_name_H-M   'P 1'
#
loop_
_entity.id
_entity.type
_entity.pdbx_description
1 polymer ?
#
loop_
_entity_poly.entity_id
_entity_poly.type
_entity_poly.pdbx_seq_one_letter_code
_entity_poly.pdbx_strand_id
1 'polypeptide(L)'
;MKKVPFISAVKLARADDSHIVPTTLYYDGKKVYAGKEARERSPRPELLIEEFKIALGNTNPDAIDRRSLNTDKSFRRTPVGLAKDFFDETLRKIEGWLDVLTCH
;
A
#
# COMPACT_ATOMS: atom_id res chain seq x y z
N MET A 1 22.28 -13.82 40.93
CA MET A 1 21.19 -13.07 40.25
C MET A 1 21.34 -13.26 38.75
N LYS A 2 20.39 -13.94 38.08
CA LYS A 2 20.39 -14.07 36.61
C LYS A 2 19.84 -12.76 36.01
N LYS A 3 20.68 -12.02 35.26
CA LYS A 3 20.23 -10.87 34.46
C LYS A 3 19.38 -11.42 33.31
N VAL A 4 18.08 -11.12 33.33
CA VAL A 4 17.19 -11.37 32.19
C VAL A 4 17.64 -10.48 31.02
N PRO A 5 17.70 -11.01 29.78
CA PRO A 5 18.03 -10.19 28.62
C PRO A 5 16.93 -9.14 28.44
N PHE A 6 17.35 -7.88 28.35
CA PHE A 6 16.48 -6.76 28.05
C PHE A 6 16.04 -6.91 26.59
N ILE A 7 14.88 -7.53 26.36
CA ILE A 7 14.29 -7.59 25.02
C ILE A 7 13.86 -6.16 24.68
N SER A 8 14.65 -5.49 23.87
CA SER A 8 14.25 -4.23 23.24
C SER A 8 13.09 -4.56 22.29
N ALA A 9 11.86 -4.33 22.75
CA ALA A 9 10.67 -4.48 21.93
C ALA A 9 10.65 -3.31 20.93
N VAL A 10 11.07 -3.57 19.70
CA VAL A 10 10.96 -2.59 18.61
C VAL A 10 9.48 -2.32 18.39
N LYS A 11 9.06 -1.05 18.56
CA LYS A 11 7.69 -0.64 18.24
C LYS A 11 7.47 -0.81 16.74
N LEU A 12 6.55 -1.69 16.37
CA LEU A 12 6.17 -1.88 14.98
C LEU A 12 5.40 -0.65 14.48
N ALA A 13 5.76 -0.18 13.29
CA ALA A 13 5.01 0.88 12.61
C ALA A 13 3.55 0.47 12.42
N ARG A 14 2.66 1.46 12.40
CA ARG A 14 1.24 1.28 12.15
C ARG A 14 0.81 2.13 10.96
N ALA A 15 -0.02 1.54 10.12
CA ALA A 15 -0.76 2.22 9.07
C ALA A 15 -2.23 1.85 9.22
N ASP A 16 -3.13 2.83 9.23
CA ASP A 16 -4.57 2.66 9.50
C ASP A 16 -4.83 1.82 10.78
N ASP A 17 -4.12 2.13 11.87
CA ASP A 17 -4.15 1.40 13.15
C ASP A 17 -3.78 -0.10 13.07
N SER A 18 -3.21 -0.57 11.97
CA SER A 18 -2.81 -1.96 11.76
C SER A 18 -1.30 -2.10 11.57
N HIS A 19 -0.73 -3.23 12.00
CA HIS A 19 0.64 -3.64 11.65
C HIS A 19 0.70 -4.40 10.32
N ILE A 20 -0.46 -4.73 9.76
CA ILE A 20 -0.61 -5.44 8.50
C ILE A 20 -1.25 -4.48 7.50
N VAL A 21 -0.57 -4.25 6.38
CA VAL A 21 -1.09 -3.47 5.26
C VAL A 21 -1.54 -4.44 4.17
N PRO A 22 -2.85 -4.64 3.96
CA PRO A 22 -3.36 -5.41 2.84
C PRO A 22 -2.78 -4.86 1.54
N THR A 23 -2.40 -5.73 0.62
CA THR A 23 -1.90 -5.24 -0.67
C THR A 23 -3.06 -5.01 -1.61
N THR A 24 -3.73 -3.91 -1.36
CA THR A 24 -4.96 -3.57 -2.04
C THR A 24 -4.94 -2.08 -2.35
N LEU A 25 -5.37 -1.74 -3.56
CA LEU A 25 -5.62 -0.37 -4.00
C LEU A 25 -7.08 -0.18 -4.36
N TYR A 26 -7.58 1.03 -4.12
CA TYR A 26 -8.87 1.48 -4.60
C TYR A 26 -8.75 2.92 -5.10
N TYR A 27 -9.39 3.21 -6.22
CA TYR A 27 -9.41 4.55 -6.82
C TYR A 27 -10.82 5.13 -6.76
N ASP A 28 -10.91 6.34 -6.19
CA ASP A 28 -12.11 7.17 -6.21
C ASP A 28 -11.80 8.45 -7.00
N GLY A 29 -12.11 8.41 -8.30
CA GLY A 29 -11.66 9.42 -9.25
C GLY A 29 -10.14 9.52 -9.31
N LYS A 30 -9.58 10.65 -8.85
CA LYS A 30 -8.13 10.88 -8.78
C LYS A 30 -7.50 10.47 -7.46
N LYS A 31 -8.32 10.18 -6.44
CA LYS A 31 -7.84 9.85 -5.11
C LYS A 31 -7.50 8.37 -5.04
N VAL A 32 -6.34 8.09 -4.44
CA VAL A 32 -5.84 6.74 -4.24
C VAL A 32 -6.04 6.37 -2.78
N TYR A 33 -6.52 5.16 -2.54
CA TYR A 33 -6.58 4.55 -1.23
C TYR A 33 -5.79 3.24 -1.28
N ALA A 34 -4.98 3.00 -0.25
CA ALA A 34 -4.17 1.80 -0.12
C ALA A 34 -4.47 1.06 1.18
N GLY A 35 -4.29 -0.26 1.19
CA GLY A 35 -4.35 -1.05 2.40
C GLY A 35 -5.76 -1.27 2.93
N LYS A 36 -5.91 -1.12 4.25
CA LYS A 36 -7.17 -1.31 4.95
C LYS A 36 -8.20 -0.30 4.49
N GLU A 37 -7.79 0.97 4.36
CA GLU A 37 -8.65 2.05 3.88
C GLU A 37 -9.20 1.78 2.47
N ALA A 38 -8.43 1.14 1.58
CA ALA A 38 -8.91 0.76 0.25
C ALA A 38 -10.11 -0.20 0.34
N ARG A 39 -10.04 -1.18 1.23
CA ARG A 39 -11.11 -2.16 1.47
C ARG A 39 -12.33 -1.54 2.14
N GLU A 40 -12.12 -0.62 3.07
CA GLU A 40 -13.21 0.06 3.78
C GLU A 40 -13.96 1.06 2.90
N ARG A 41 -13.27 1.72 1.96
CA ARG A 41 -13.86 2.75 1.10
C ARG A 41 -14.40 2.22 -0.22
N SER A 42 -13.94 1.05 -0.67
CA SER A 42 -14.45 0.50 -1.91
C SER A 42 -15.93 0.13 -1.76
N PRO A 43 -16.83 0.62 -2.63
CA PRO A 43 -18.25 0.29 -2.55
C PRO A 43 -18.52 -1.16 -2.96
N ARG A 44 -17.58 -1.79 -3.67
CA ARG A 44 -17.72 -3.14 -4.22
C ARG A 44 -16.37 -3.85 -4.29
N PRO A 45 -16.27 -5.15 -3.99
CA PRO A 45 -15.00 -5.89 -3.99
C PRO A 45 -14.28 -5.88 -5.34
N GLU A 46 -15.02 -5.85 -6.46
CA GLU A 46 -14.46 -5.94 -7.82
C GLU A 46 -13.69 -4.68 -8.24
N LEU A 47 -13.83 -3.59 -7.49
CA LEU A 47 -13.07 -2.35 -7.71
C LEU A 47 -11.72 -2.33 -6.99
N LEU A 48 -11.45 -3.36 -6.16
CA LEU A 48 -10.18 -3.51 -5.48
C LEU A 48 -9.14 -4.08 -6.44
N ILE A 49 -7.94 -3.50 -6.40
CA ILE A 49 -6.82 -3.94 -7.21
C ILE A 49 -5.80 -4.59 -6.28
N GLU A 50 -5.71 -5.92 -6.34
CA GLU A 50 -4.85 -6.73 -5.45
C GLU A 50 -3.72 -7.44 -6.21
N GLU A 51 -3.96 -7.84 -7.45
CA GLU A 51 -3.04 -8.70 -8.22
C GLU A 51 -1.88 -7.95 -8.89
N PHE A 52 -1.77 -6.64 -8.70
CA PHE A 52 -0.70 -5.82 -9.32
C PHE A 52 0.71 -6.27 -8.91
N LYS A 53 0.87 -6.95 -7.76
CA LYS A 53 2.14 -7.56 -7.33
C LYS A 53 2.62 -8.67 -8.26
N ILE A 54 1.69 -9.50 -8.74
CA ILE A 54 2.01 -10.61 -9.66
C ILE A 54 2.43 -10.01 -11.00
N ALA A 55 1.68 -9.03 -11.48
CA ALA A 55 2.01 -8.31 -12.71
C ALA A 55 3.36 -7.59 -12.62
N LEU A 56 3.68 -6.98 -11.47
CA LEU A 56 4.98 -6.35 -11.22
C LEU A 56 6.13 -7.37 -11.29
N GLY A 57 5.98 -8.54 -10.66
CA GLY A 57 7.00 -9.60 -10.69
C GLY A 57 7.27 -10.18 -12.09
N ASN A 58 6.29 -10.07 -12.99
CA ASN A 58 6.40 -10.52 -14.38
C ASN A 58 6.79 -9.41 -15.36
N THR A 59 6.95 -8.17 -14.89
CA THR A 59 7.32 -7.05 -15.76
C THR A 59 8.80 -7.18 -16.13
N ASN A 60 9.10 -7.31 -17.42
CA ASN A 60 10.48 -7.26 -17.91
C ASN A 60 10.96 -5.79 -17.88
N PRO A 61 11.99 -5.44 -17.09
CA PRO A 61 12.46 -4.06 -16.97
C PRO A 61 13.01 -3.48 -18.28
N ASP A 62 13.48 -4.34 -19.19
CA ASP A 62 14.04 -3.94 -20.49
C ASP A 62 12.98 -3.88 -21.59
N ALA A 63 11.79 -4.45 -21.36
CA ALA A 63 10.66 -4.28 -22.25
C ALA A 63 9.86 -3.05 -21.78
N ILE A 64 9.62 -2.09 -22.68
CA ILE A 64 8.63 -1.04 -22.44
C ILE A 64 7.26 -1.72 -22.41
N ASP A 65 6.90 -2.32 -21.27
CA ASP A 65 5.67 -3.07 -21.13
C ASP A 65 4.51 -2.08 -20.96
N ARG A 66 3.86 -1.78 -22.08
CA ARG A 66 2.69 -0.89 -22.16
C ARG A 66 1.41 -1.56 -21.66
N ARG A 67 1.49 -2.74 -21.03
CA ARG A 67 0.32 -3.43 -20.47
C ARG A 67 -0.22 -2.66 -19.27
N SER A 68 -1.07 -1.69 -19.58
CA SER A 68 -1.95 -1.07 -18.62
C SER A 68 -3.01 -2.07 -18.16
N LEU A 69 -3.18 -2.24 -16.85
CA LEU A 69 -4.34 -2.95 -16.34
C LEU A 69 -5.57 -2.06 -16.59
N ASN A 70 -6.62 -2.64 -17.16
CA ASN A 70 -7.90 -1.97 -17.35
C ASN A 70 -8.57 -1.83 -15.97
N THR A 71 -8.25 -0.75 -15.28
CA THR A 71 -9.07 -0.26 -14.17
C THR A 71 -10.27 0.46 -14.79
N ASP A 72 -11.47 0.08 -14.40
CA ASP A 72 -12.71 0.58 -15.01
C ASP A 72 -12.74 2.12 -15.02
N LYS A 73 -12.77 2.65 -16.25
CA LYS A 73 -13.24 3.99 -16.67
C LYS A 73 -12.37 5.25 -16.60
N SER A 74 -11.10 5.28 -16.16
CA SER A 74 -10.35 6.55 -16.42
C SER A 74 -8.82 6.56 -16.43
N PHE A 75 -8.12 5.58 -15.85
CA PHE A 75 -6.65 5.66 -15.81
C PHE A 75 -6.00 4.30 -16.02
N ARG A 76 -5.64 4.03 -17.27
CA ARG A 76 -4.72 2.95 -17.63
C ARG A 76 -3.42 3.13 -16.84
N ARG A 77 -3.22 2.34 -15.78
CA ARG A 77 -1.99 2.33 -14.98
C ARG A 77 -1.19 1.07 -15.26
N THR A 78 0.13 1.23 -15.35
CA THR A 78 1.05 0.10 -15.46
C THR A 78 1.21 -0.58 -14.09
N PRO A 79 1.63 -1.85 -14.03
CA PRO A 79 1.93 -2.52 -12.76
C PRO A 79 2.91 -1.73 -11.87
N VAL A 80 3.92 -1.12 -12.48
CA VAL A 80 4.89 -0.23 -11.79
C VAL A 80 4.20 1.02 -11.23
N GLY A 81 3.30 1.64 -12.01
CA GLY A 81 2.53 2.80 -11.54
C GLY A 81 1.66 2.45 -10.34
N LEU A 82 0.96 1.32 -10.38
CA LEU A 82 0.16 0.82 -9.26
C LEU A 82 1.04 0.55 -8.03
N ALA A 83 2.20 -0.07 -8.21
CA ALA A 83 3.13 -0.32 -7.12
C ALA A 83 3.61 1.00 -6.49
N LYS A 84 3.97 2.00 -7.31
CA LYS A 84 4.35 3.33 -6.83
C LYS A 84 3.22 3.96 -6.01
N ASP A 85 2.01 3.99 -6.55
CA ASP A 85 0.85 4.59 -5.86
C ASP A 85 0.57 3.90 -4.52
N PHE A 86 0.73 2.57 -4.45
CA PHE A 86 0.62 1.80 -3.21
C PHE A 86 1.69 2.18 -2.18
N PHE A 87 2.95 2.27 -2.60
CA PHE A 87 4.05 2.59 -1.71
C PHE A 87 3.99 4.03 -1.21
N ASP A 88 3.70 4.99 -2.09
CA ASP A 88 3.55 6.40 -1.71
C ASP A 88 2.46 6.55 -0.65
N GLU A 89 1.32 5.90 -0.85
CA GLU A 89 0.19 6.07 0.05
C GLU A 89 0.33 5.28 1.36
N THR A 90 1.09 4.18 1.34
CA THR A 90 1.51 3.49 2.56
C THR A 90 2.52 4.32 3.35
N LEU A 91 3.49 4.95 2.66
CA LEU A 91 4.49 5.80 3.28
C LEU A 91 3.86 7.00 3.97
N ARG A 92 2.93 7.70 3.29
CA ARG A 92 2.17 8.83 3.86
C ARG A 92 1.48 8.46 5.18
N LYS A 93 0.95 7.25 5.29
CA LYS A 93 0.27 6.75 6.51
C LYS A 93 1.26 6.50 7.65
N ILE A 94 2.43 5.93 7.32
CA ILE A 94 3.50 5.68 8.28
C ILE A 94 4.10 7.01 8.77
N GLU A 95 4.31 7.98 7.88
CA GLU A 95 4.75 9.33 8.23
C GLU A 95 3.76 10.00 9.20
N GLY A 96 2.45 9.93 8.91
CA GLY A 96 1.44 10.43 9.83
C GLY A 96 1.46 9.76 11.20
N TRP A 97 1.80 8.47 11.28
CA TRP A 97 1.99 7.78 12.56
C TRP A 97 3.26 8.23 13.30
N LEU A 98 4.35 8.49 12.58
CA LEU A 98 5.60 9.00 13.14
C LEU A 98 5.43 10.42 13.70
N ASP A 99 4.67 11.27 13.03
CA ASP A 99 4.38 12.63 13.51
C ASP A 99 3.67 12.60 14.87
N VAL A 100 2.69 11.70 15.04
CA VAL A 100 1.99 11.50 16.32
C VAL A 100 2.95 11.03 17.43
N LEU A 101 3.97 10.24 17.09
CA LEU A 101 4.94 9.74 18.07
C LEU A 101 5.99 10.75 18.51
N THR A 102 6.30 11.74 17.66
CA THR A 102 7.39 12.70 17.90
C THR A 102 6.91 13.99 18.56
N CYS A 103 5.61 14.26 18.58
CA CYS A 103 5.00 15.39 19.28
C CYS A 103 4.71 15.14 20.79
N HIS A 104 5.27 14.08 21.40
CA HIS A 104 5.15 13.78 22.83
C HIS A 104 6.51 13.64 23.52
#